data_AF-A0A2G6CAE3-F1
#
_entry.id   AF-A0A2G6CAE3-F1
#
_cell.length_a   1.000
_cell.length_b   1.000
_cell.length_c   1.000
_cell.angle_alpha   90.00
_cell.angle_beta   90.00
_cell.angle_gamma   90.00
#
_symmetry.space_group_name_H-M   'P 1'
#
loop_
_entity.id
_entity.type
_entity.pdbx_description
1 polymer ?
#
loop_
_entity_poly.entity_id
_entity_poly.type
_entity_poly.pdbx_seq_one_letter_code
_entity_poly.pdbx_strand_id
1 'polypeptide(L)'
;PCLFDYLPKNALVFIDESHVTVPQFGGMYKGDRSRKTTLVEYGFRLPSALDNRPLKFEEFEKLFTQVIHVSATPGDYENEHSGNVAEQIVRPTGLIDPAVEIRPIKSQVDDVMSEITERAARNERVLVTTLTKRMAEDLTDYLMEHNLKVRYLHSDIDTVERVEIIRDLRKGEFDALIGINLLREGLDIPEVSLVAILDADKEGFLRSERSLIQTIGRAARNAEGKAILYADSITRSMKAAIDETDRRRTKQIEFNIEHNITPKTIKKRIADVMEGAYASTVRGKKGKKREAAEIAEDAAQYNAMSPDQAVKKIKKLEEKMMNHAKNLEFEEAAAVRDEISLIRAKIFGAV
;
A
#
# COMPACT_ATOMS: atom_id res chain seq x y z
N PRO A 1 -16.53 -16.98 -25.51
CA PRO A 1 -17.17 -17.11 -24.17
C PRO A 1 -16.28 -16.47 -23.10
N CYS A 2 -16.86 -15.60 -22.28
CA CYS A 2 -16.25 -14.96 -21.12
C CYS A 2 -16.90 -15.48 -19.84
N LEU A 3 -16.36 -15.13 -18.67
CA LEU A 3 -16.89 -15.57 -17.38
C LEU A 3 -18.38 -15.27 -17.20
N PHE A 4 -18.85 -14.12 -17.69
CA PHE A 4 -20.26 -13.71 -17.58
C PHE A 4 -21.23 -14.63 -18.32
N ASP A 5 -20.78 -15.33 -19.37
CA ASP A 5 -21.62 -16.30 -20.09
C ASP A 5 -21.94 -17.54 -19.24
N TYR A 6 -21.16 -17.79 -18.18
CA TYR A 6 -21.35 -18.90 -17.25
C TYR A 6 -22.14 -18.50 -16.01
N LEU A 7 -22.40 -17.22 -15.81
CA LEU A 7 -23.16 -16.74 -14.66
C LEU A 7 -24.67 -16.86 -14.92
N PRO A 8 -25.47 -17.13 -13.87
CA PRO A 8 -26.92 -17.02 -13.97
C PRO A 8 -27.32 -15.61 -14.45
N LYS A 9 -28.41 -15.51 -15.23
CA LYS A 9 -28.91 -14.21 -15.75
C LYS A 9 -29.27 -13.21 -14.65
N ASN A 10 -29.52 -13.68 -13.43
CA ASN A 10 -29.84 -12.87 -12.26
C ASN A 10 -28.63 -12.68 -11.33
N ALA A 11 -27.41 -12.90 -11.81
CA ALA A 11 -26.22 -12.62 -11.02
C ALA A 11 -26.12 -11.13 -10.66
N LEU A 12 -25.73 -10.87 -9.42
CA LEU A 12 -25.41 -9.55 -8.91
C LEU A 12 -23.91 -9.31 -9.04
N VAL A 13 -23.52 -8.16 -9.60
CA VAL A 13 -22.12 -7.82 -9.81
C VAL A 13 -21.72 -6.65 -8.93
N PHE A 14 -20.63 -6.81 -8.20
CA PHE A 14 -19.98 -5.74 -7.46
C PHE A 14 -18.74 -5.30 -8.25
N ILE A 15 -18.63 -4.00 -8.50
CA ILE A 15 -17.46 -3.39 -9.11
C ILE A 15 -16.77 -2.58 -8.02
N ASP A 16 -15.70 -3.15 -7.48
CA ASP A 16 -14.85 -2.48 -6.49
C ASP A 16 -13.98 -1.41 -7.15
N GLU A 17 -13.68 -0.36 -6.39
CA GLU A 17 -13.01 0.87 -6.85
C GLU A 17 -13.50 1.31 -8.23
N SER A 18 -14.83 1.41 -8.38
CA SER A 18 -15.51 1.51 -9.67
C SER A 18 -14.99 2.65 -10.56
N HIS A 19 -14.56 3.74 -9.95
CA HIS A 19 -14.01 4.91 -10.62
C HIS A 19 -12.69 4.65 -11.35
N VAL A 20 -11.98 3.56 -11.01
CA VAL A 20 -10.81 3.03 -11.75
C VAL A 20 -11.23 1.86 -12.63
N THR A 21 -12.00 0.93 -12.08
CA THR A 21 -12.34 -0.34 -12.71
C THR A 21 -13.21 -0.16 -13.97
N VAL A 22 -14.18 0.75 -13.94
CA VAL A 22 -15.06 1.03 -15.08
C VAL A 22 -14.28 1.60 -16.28
N PRO A 23 -13.46 2.68 -16.12
CA PRO A 23 -12.58 3.13 -17.20
C PRO A 23 -11.61 2.06 -17.70
N GLN A 24 -11.09 1.21 -16.80
CA GLN A 24 -10.19 0.12 -17.17
C GLN A 24 -10.88 -0.84 -18.15
N PHE A 25 -12.10 -1.30 -17.85
CA PHE A 25 -12.89 -2.13 -18.78
C PHE A 25 -13.09 -1.44 -20.14
N GLY A 26 -13.40 -0.15 -20.14
CA GLY A 26 -13.54 0.65 -21.38
C GLY A 26 -12.25 0.75 -22.20
N GLY A 27 -11.07 0.64 -21.56
CA GLY A 27 -9.76 0.68 -22.18
C GLY A 27 -9.28 -0.65 -22.76
N MET A 28 -9.71 -1.80 -22.19
CA MET A 28 -9.19 -3.13 -22.53
C MET A 28 -9.31 -3.47 -24.02
N TYR A 29 -10.48 -3.27 -24.62
CA TYR A 29 -10.70 -3.51 -26.04
C TYR A 29 -9.85 -2.61 -26.93
N LYS A 30 -9.78 -1.31 -26.61
CA LYS A 30 -9.03 -0.32 -27.42
C LYS A 30 -7.53 -0.65 -27.43
N GLY A 31 -6.97 -1.01 -26.28
CA GLY A 31 -5.57 -1.43 -26.15
C GLY A 31 -5.26 -2.72 -26.92
N ASP A 32 -6.08 -3.77 -26.75
CA ASP A 32 -5.88 -5.04 -27.46
C ASP A 32 -6.02 -4.88 -28.98
N ARG A 33 -7.02 -4.11 -29.43
CA ARG A 33 -7.25 -3.82 -30.85
C ARG A 33 -6.05 -3.08 -31.44
N SER A 34 -5.57 -2.01 -30.81
CA SER A 34 -4.42 -1.24 -31.31
C SER A 34 -3.20 -2.12 -31.51
N ARG A 35 -2.84 -2.92 -30.49
CA ARG A 35 -1.68 -3.83 -30.54
C ARG A 35 -1.82 -4.87 -31.65
N LYS A 36 -3.00 -5.47 -31.81
CA LYS A 36 -3.22 -6.53 -32.80
C LYS A 36 -3.34 -6.02 -34.23
N THR A 37 -3.91 -4.83 -34.44
CA THR A 37 -3.96 -4.21 -35.78
C THR A 37 -2.55 -4.09 -36.35
N THR A 38 -1.59 -3.60 -35.55
CA THR A 38 -0.17 -3.54 -35.94
C THR A 38 0.38 -4.92 -36.32
N LEU A 39 0.11 -5.97 -35.54
CA LEU A 39 0.56 -7.33 -35.86
C LEU A 39 -0.05 -7.87 -37.17
N VAL A 40 -1.30 -7.51 -37.47
CA VAL A 40 -1.97 -7.91 -38.71
C VAL A 40 -1.41 -7.14 -39.91
N GLU A 41 -1.22 -5.83 -39.77
CA GLU A 41 -0.67 -4.97 -40.83
C GLU A 41 0.74 -5.39 -41.26
N TYR A 42 1.60 -5.79 -40.30
CA TYR A 42 2.94 -6.30 -40.59
C TYR A 42 2.99 -7.80 -40.90
N GLY A 43 1.83 -8.47 -41.06
CA GLY A 43 1.77 -9.87 -41.49
C GLY A 43 2.16 -10.92 -40.45
N PHE A 44 2.30 -10.54 -39.17
CA PHE A 44 2.58 -11.48 -38.08
C PHE A 44 1.35 -12.31 -37.67
N ARG A 45 0.14 -11.81 -37.94
CA ARG A 45 -1.12 -12.47 -37.60
C ARG A 45 -2.14 -12.32 -38.73
N LEU A 46 -3.01 -13.31 -38.88
CA LEU A 46 -4.18 -13.22 -39.76
C LEU A 46 -5.20 -12.22 -39.20
N PRO A 47 -6.06 -11.61 -40.05
CA PRO A 47 -7.10 -10.68 -39.60
C PRO A 47 -8.06 -11.26 -38.54
N SER A 48 -8.32 -12.57 -38.56
CA SER A 48 -9.15 -13.27 -37.56
C SER A 48 -8.59 -13.20 -36.14
N ALA A 49 -7.30 -12.89 -35.95
CA ALA A 49 -6.73 -12.71 -34.61
C ALA A 49 -7.37 -11.52 -33.85
N LEU A 50 -7.97 -10.57 -34.58
CA LEU A 50 -8.68 -9.44 -34.01
C LEU A 50 -10.00 -9.84 -33.33
N ASP A 51 -10.55 -11.01 -33.64
CA ASP A 51 -11.77 -11.53 -33.02
C ASP A 51 -11.52 -12.19 -31.66
N ASN A 52 -10.27 -12.59 -31.36
CA ASN A 52 -9.88 -13.15 -30.06
C ASN A 52 -9.64 -12.04 -29.01
N ARG A 53 -10.65 -11.25 -28.69
CA ARG A 53 -10.51 -9.97 -27.97
C ARG A 53 -11.27 -9.96 -26.63
N PRO A 54 -10.97 -9.02 -25.73
CA PRO A 54 -11.87 -8.68 -24.65
C PRO A 54 -13.18 -8.05 -25.19
N LEU A 55 -14.18 -7.99 -24.31
CA LEU A 55 -15.45 -7.32 -24.58
C LEU A 55 -15.23 -5.82 -24.82
N LYS A 56 -16.04 -5.24 -25.69
CA LYS A 56 -16.24 -3.79 -25.75
C LYS A 56 -17.05 -3.34 -24.54
N PHE A 57 -16.98 -2.06 -24.21
CA PHE A 57 -17.71 -1.52 -23.06
C PHE A 57 -19.23 -1.71 -23.22
N GLU A 58 -19.76 -1.45 -24.41
CA GLU A 58 -21.18 -1.58 -24.72
C GLU A 58 -21.66 -3.03 -24.75
N GLU A 59 -20.73 -3.99 -24.93
CA GLU A 59 -21.02 -5.42 -24.79
C GLU A 59 -21.03 -5.81 -23.32
N PHE A 60 -20.07 -5.32 -22.55
CA PHE A 60 -19.96 -5.51 -21.11
C PHE A 60 -21.22 -5.00 -20.39
N GLU A 61 -21.66 -3.75 -20.64
CA GLU A 61 -22.85 -3.16 -20.02
C GLU A 61 -24.12 -4.02 -20.18
N LYS A 62 -24.28 -4.70 -21.31
CA LYS A 62 -25.45 -5.54 -21.61
C LYS A 62 -25.45 -6.87 -20.86
N LEU A 63 -24.33 -7.27 -20.29
CA LEU A 63 -24.21 -8.54 -19.56
C LEU A 63 -24.73 -8.43 -18.12
N PHE A 64 -24.91 -7.22 -17.60
CA PHE A 64 -25.37 -7.03 -16.23
C PHE A 64 -26.84 -6.70 -16.15
N THR A 65 -27.55 -7.39 -15.26
CA THR A 65 -28.92 -7.05 -14.90
C THR A 65 -28.95 -6.17 -13.64
N GLN A 66 -28.03 -6.40 -12.71
CA GLN A 66 -27.86 -5.61 -11.49
C GLN A 66 -26.37 -5.43 -11.16
N VAL A 67 -25.97 -4.17 -10.96
CA VAL A 67 -24.58 -3.79 -10.63
C VAL A 67 -24.58 -2.90 -9.39
N ILE A 68 -23.65 -3.14 -8.48
CA ILE A 68 -23.32 -2.25 -7.36
C ILE A 68 -21.91 -1.72 -7.57
N HIS A 69 -21.81 -0.42 -7.79
CA HIS A 69 -20.54 0.30 -7.85
C HIS A 69 -20.09 0.65 -6.43
N VAL A 70 -18.89 0.21 -6.06
CA VAL A 70 -18.30 0.50 -4.75
C VAL A 70 -17.13 1.46 -4.97
N SER A 71 -17.27 2.68 -4.46
CA SER A 71 -16.23 3.71 -4.58
C SER A 71 -16.43 4.81 -3.55
N ALA A 72 -15.34 5.32 -2.96
CA ALA A 72 -15.37 6.53 -2.14
C ALA A 72 -15.49 7.82 -2.99
N THR A 73 -15.21 7.72 -4.28
CA THR A 73 -15.19 8.82 -5.27
C THR A 73 -15.76 8.32 -6.60
N PRO A 74 -17.09 8.11 -6.73
CA PRO A 74 -17.70 7.59 -7.95
C PRO A 74 -17.31 8.40 -9.21
N GLY A 75 -17.11 7.70 -10.32
CA GLY A 75 -16.84 8.29 -11.62
C GLY A 75 -18.09 8.90 -12.28
N ASP A 76 -17.91 9.51 -13.45
CA ASP A 76 -19.01 10.15 -14.19
C ASP A 76 -20.04 9.12 -14.65
N TYR A 77 -19.57 7.96 -15.11
CA TYR A 77 -20.42 6.84 -15.52
C TYR A 77 -21.35 6.39 -14.39
N GLU A 78 -20.80 6.19 -13.19
CA GLU A 78 -21.58 5.75 -12.04
C GLU A 78 -22.59 6.81 -11.60
N ASN A 79 -22.23 8.09 -11.64
CA ASN A 79 -23.14 9.18 -11.30
C ASN A 79 -24.31 9.31 -12.29
N GLU A 80 -24.07 9.02 -13.58
CA GLU A 80 -25.11 9.06 -14.62
C GLU A 80 -26.03 7.84 -14.62
N HIS A 81 -25.51 6.66 -14.26
CA HIS A 81 -26.22 5.37 -14.41
C HIS A 81 -26.78 4.81 -13.10
N SER A 82 -26.41 5.37 -11.94
CA SER A 82 -26.91 4.89 -10.66
C SER A 82 -28.29 5.46 -10.33
N GLY A 83 -29.28 4.59 -10.16
CA GLY A 83 -30.62 4.99 -9.71
C GLY A 83 -30.75 5.28 -8.22
N ASN A 84 -29.77 4.84 -7.41
CA ASN A 84 -29.73 5.08 -5.97
C ASN A 84 -28.27 5.14 -5.48
N VAL A 85 -27.99 6.03 -4.53
CA VAL A 85 -26.68 6.16 -3.88
C VAL A 85 -26.83 5.84 -2.39
N ALA A 86 -26.24 4.72 -1.98
CA ALA A 86 -26.16 4.33 -0.57
C ALA A 86 -24.88 4.90 0.05
N GLU A 87 -25.01 5.99 0.82
CA GLU A 87 -23.87 6.63 1.49
C GLU A 87 -23.46 5.85 2.75
N GLN A 88 -22.19 5.44 2.83
CA GLN A 88 -21.61 4.80 4.01
C GLN A 88 -20.32 5.52 4.44
N ILE A 89 -20.44 6.44 5.40
CA ILE A 89 -19.34 7.31 5.85
C ILE A 89 -18.83 7.00 7.26
N VAL A 90 -19.65 6.37 8.11
CA VAL A 90 -19.29 6.09 9.50
C VAL A 90 -18.38 4.86 9.55
N ARG A 91 -17.23 4.99 10.21
CA ARG A 91 -16.29 3.88 10.42
C ARG A 91 -16.64 3.15 11.73
N PRO A 92 -16.56 1.81 11.76
CA PRO A 92 -16.83 1.04 12.99
C PRO A 92 -15.99 1.42 14.21
N THR A 93 -14.80 1.99 13.99
CA THR A 93 -13.90 2.43 15.06
C THR A 93 -14.08 3.89 15.48
N GLY A 94 -15.07 4.58 14.93
CA GLY A 94 -15.28 6.01 15.13
C GLY A 94 -14.21 6.91 14.50
N LEU A 95 -13.28 6.36 13.71
CA LEU A 95 -12.30 7.16 12.99
C LEU A 95 -12.99 8.14 12.04
N ILE A 96 -12.53 9.38 12.06
CA ILE A 96 -13.08 10.49 11.29
C ILE A 96 -12.18 10.85 10.11
N ASP A 97 -12.74 11.49 9.10
CA ASP A 97 -11.99 12.08 7.99
C ASP A 97 -11.03 13.15 8.55
N PRO A 98 -9.79 13.25 8.05
CA PRO A 98 -8.74 14.08 8.64
C PRO A 98 -9.05 15.58 8.50
N ALA A 99 -8.48 16.38 9.39
CA ALA A 99 -8.53 17.83 9.23
C ALA A 99 -7.66 18.26 8.04
N VAL A 100 -8.12 19.23 7.25
CA VAL A 100 -7.40 19.75 6.08
C VAL A 100 -6.90 21.17 6.36
N GLU A 101 -5.61 21.41 6.16
CA GLU A 101 -4.98 22.73 6.23
C GLU A 101 -4.40 23.12 4.87
N ILE A 102 -4.51 24.40 4.51
CA ILE A 102 -3.85 24.96 3.32
C ILE A 102 -2.68 25.81 3.79
N ARG A 103 -1.51 25.60 3.19
CA ARG A 103 -0.29 26.38 3.47
C ARG A 103 0.33 26.92 2.17
N PRO A 104 1.07 28.05 2.20
CA PRO A 104 1.69 28.61 1.00
C PRO A 104 2.78 27.72 0.39
N ILE A 105 2.98 27.79 -0.93
CA ILE A 105 3.99 26.97 -1.64
C ILE A 105 5.42 27.40 -1.30
N LYS A 106 5.63 28.70 -1.04
CA LYS A 106 6.97 29.30 -0.89
C LYS A 106 7.87 28.59 0.12
N SER A 107 7.31 28.07 1.21
CA SER A 107 8.05 27.38 2.28
C SER A 107 7.68 25.90 2.38
N GLN A 108 7.12 25.29 1.33
CA GLN A 108 6.55 23.94 1.41
C GLN A 108 7.59 22.88 1.78
N VAL A 109 8.83 23.00 1.30
CA VAL A 109 9.90 22.01 1.58
C VAL A 109 10.33 22.08 3.05
N ASP A 110 10.62 23.28 3.56
CA ASP A 110 11.01 23.48 4.95
C ASP A 110 9.90 23.07 5.92
N ASP A 111 8.65 23.40 5.58
CA ASP A 111 7.48 23.06 6.39
C ASP A 111 7.21 21.55 6.41
N VAL A 112 7.28 20.86 5.26
CA VAL A 112 7.20 19.39 5.20
C VAL A 112 8.31 18.75 6.03
N MET A 113 9.55 19.25 5.95
CA MET A 113 10.66 18.73 6.73
C MET A 113 10.40 18.84 8.24
N SER A 114 9.88 19.99 8.70
CA SER A 114 9.49 20.19 10.09
C SER A 114 8.38 19.24 10.51
N GLU A 115 7.33 19.12 9.70
CA GLU A 115 6.21 18.22 9.95
C GLU A 115 6.65 16.75 10.02
N ILE A 116 7.53 16.29 9.12
CA ILE A 116 8.09 14.92 9.20
C ILE A 116 8.83 14.71 10.51
N THR A 117 9.64 15.69 10.93
CA THR A 117 10.43 15.61 12.17
C THR A 117 9.52 15.53 13.41
N GLU A 118 8.46 16.35 13.45
CA GLU A 118 7.47 16.31 14.53
C GLU A 118 6.73 14.97 14.60
N ARG A 119 6.36 14.39 13.44
CA ARG A 119 5.65 13.11 13.37
C ARG A 119 6.57 11.94 13.73
N ALA A 120 7.83 11.98 13.30
CA ALA A 120 8.85 11.00 13.69
C ALA A 120 9.04 10.96 15.21
N ALA A 121 9.06 12.13 15.88
CA ALA A 121 9.15 12.22 17.34
C ALA A 121 7.95 11.56 18.08
N ARG A 122 6.81 11.41 17.41
CA ARG A 122 5.60 10.73 17.92
C ARG A 122 5.51 9.27 17.47
N ASN A 123 6.51 8.76 16.76
CA ASN A 123 6.50 7.45 16.11
C ASN A 123 5.30 7.28 15.14
N GLU A 124 4.98 8.35 14.42
CA GLU A 124 3.99 8.37 13.36
C GLU A 124 4.66 8.44 11.99
N ARG A 125 3.89 8.24 10.91
CA ARG A 125 4.39 8.24 9.53
C ARG A 125 3.76 9.33 8.69
N VAL A 126 4.51 9.76 7.68
CA VAL A 126 4.09 10.81 6.73
C VAL A 126 4.07 10.27 5.30
N LEU A 127 3.03 10.62 4.56
CA LEU A 127 3.00 10.44 3.11
C LEU A 127 3.11 11.81 2.44
N VAL A 128 4.02 11.94 1.48
CA VAL A 128 4.19 13.17 0.71
C VAL A 128 3.93 12.89 -0.75
N THR A 129 3.00 13.63 -1.37
CA THR A 129 2.74 13.52 -2.81
C THR A 129 3.28 14.71 -3.58
N THR A 130 4.12 14.46 -4.57
CA THR A 130 4.64 15.46 -5.53
C THR A 130 3.89 15.35 -6.88
N LEU A 131 4.28 16.15 -7.87
CA LEU A 131 3.72 16.11 -9.22
C LEU A 131 4.58 15.33 -10.23
N THR A 132 5.90 15.31 -10.04
CA THR A 132 6.84 14.75 -11.02
C THR A 132 7.85 13.82 -10.35
N LYS A 133 8.41 12.87 -11.12
CA LYS A 133 9.47 11.94 -10.67
C LYS A 133 10.67 12.73 -10.15
N ARG A 134 11.12 13.70 -10.94
CA ARG A 134 12.23 14.57 -10.58
C ARG A 134 12.02 15.31 -9.27
N MET A 135 10.85 15.92 -9.04
CA MET A 135 10.58 16.60 -7.77
C MET A 135 10.56 15.63 -6.57
N ALA A 136 10.07 14.40 -6.78
CA ALA A 136 10.10 13.38 -5.73
C ALA A 136 11.54 12.92 -5.43
N GLU A 137 12.38 12.74 -6.46
CA GLU A 137 13.80 12.41 -6.32
C GLU A 137 14.55 13.54 -5.61
N ASP A 138 14.48 14.77 -6.15
CA ASP A 138 15.14 15.96 -5.58
C ASP A 138 14.71 16.20 -4.12
N LEU A 139 13.42 16.04 -3.80
CA LEU A 139 12.91 16.17 -2.42
C LEU A 139 13.43 15.05 -1.51
N THR A 140 13.49 13.82 -2.01
CA THR A 140 13.98 12.68 -1.22
C THR A 140 15.44 12.87 -0.87
N ASP A 141 16.26 13.25 -1.85
CA ASP A 141 17.69 13.50 -1.66
C ASP A 141 17.92 14.64 -0.67
N TYR A 142 17.20 15.76 -0.84
CA TYR A 142 17.26 16.90 0.08
C TYR A 142 16.92 16.49 1.53
N LEU A 143 15.82 15.77 1.74
CA LEU A 143 15.42 15.32 3.08
C LEU A 143 16.45 14.34 3.69
N MET A 144 17.07 13.48 2.88
CA MET A 144 18.14 12.59 3.34
C MET A 144 19.42 13.35 3.73
N GLU A 145 19.82 14.38 2.97
CA GLU A 145 20.95 15.26 3.32
C GLU A 145 20.73 15.98 4.65
N HIS A 146 19.47 16.26 4.98
CA HIS A 146 19.05 16.82 6.27
C HIS A 146 18.83 15.77 7.38
N ASN A 147 19.27 14.52 7.18
CA ASN A 147 19.20 13.39 8.12
C ASN A 147 17.78 12.89 8.44
N LEU A 148 16.78 13.16 7.59
CA LEU A 148 15.46 12.54 7.73
C LEU A 148 15.46 11.14 7.09
N LYS A 149 14.83 10.19 7.76
CA LYS A 149 14.66 8.84 7.23
C LYS A 149 13.47 8.84 6.28
N VAL A 150 13.76 8.90 4.98
CA VAL A 150 12.72 8.95 3.95
C VAL A 150 12.97 7.93 2.84
N ARG A 151 11.93 7.56 2.09
CA ARG A 151 12.05 6.73 0.89
C ARG A 151 11.15 7.25 -0.22
N TYR A 152 11.61 7.11 -1.45
CA TYR A 152 10.83 7.39 -2.65
C TYR A 152 10.12 6.13 -3.15
N LEU A 153 8.84 6.25 -3.49
CA LEU A 153 8.06 5.23 -4.18
C LEU A 153 7.73 5.65 -5.62
N HIS A 154 8.40 5.06 -6.61
CA HIS A 154 8.13 5.30 -8.03
C HIS A 154 7.24 4.21 -8.67
N SER A 155 6.76 4.51 -9.88
CA SER A 155 5.84 3.66 -10.64
C SER A 155 6.45 2.35 -11.14
N ASP A 156 7.78 2.29 -11.21
CA ASP A 156 8.53 1.23 -11.89
C ASP A 156 9.11 0.22 -10.87
N ILE A 157 8.76 0.38 -9.59
CA ILE A 157 9.10 -0.55 -8.50
C ILE A 157 8.26 -1.82 -8.64
N ASP A 158 8.91 -2.97 -8.51
CA ASP A 158 8.25 -4.26 -8.55
C ASP A 158 7.28 -4.45 -7.38
N THR A 159 6.26 -5.29 -7.57
CA THR A 159 5.21 -5.48 -6.55
C THR A 159 5.77 -5.97 -5.22
N VAL A 160 6.81 -6.82 -5.26
CA VAL A 160 7.46 -7.34 -4.04
C VAL A 160 8.19 -6.23 -3.29
N GLU A 161 9.03 -5.47 -4.00
CA GLU A 161 9.79 -4.36 -3.42
C GLU A 161 8.86 -3.28 -2.84
N ARG A 162 7.75 -2.99 -3.52
CA ARG A 162 6.71 -2.08 -3.01
C ARG A 162 6.13 -2.54 -1.68
N VAL A 163 5.85 -3.84 -1.53
CA VAL A 163 5.33 -4.40 -0.28
C VAL A 163 6.39 -4.30 0.83
N GLU A 164 7.67 -4.52 0.51
CA GLU A 164 8.78 -4.36 1.45
C GLU A 164 8.92 -2.92 1.94
N ILE A 165 8.92 -1.94 1.02
CA ILE A 165 8.97 -0.50 1.36
C ILE A 165 7.81 -0.12 2.28
N ILE A 166 6.59 -0.57 1.96
CA ILE A 166 5.41 -0.31 2.81
C ILE A 166 5.57 -0.96 4.19
N ARG A 167 6.09 -2.19 4.26
CA ARG A 167 6.34 -2.87 5.52
C ARG A 167 7.37 -2.12 6.36
N ASP A 168 8.44 -1.66 5.75
CA ASP A 168 9.53 -0.99 6.44
C ASP A 168 9.11 0.41 6.94
N LEU A 169 8.24 1.11 6.20
CA LEU A 169 7.54 2.30 6.71
C LEU A 169 6.75 1.97 7.98
N ARG A 170 5.99 0.86 7.98
CA ARG A 170 5.20 0.43 9.15
C ARG A 170 6.09 0.04 10.33
N LYS A 171 7.24 -0.59 10.08
CA LYS A 171 8.22 -0.96 11.12
C LYS A 171 8.94 0.27 11.69
N GLY A 172 8.96 1.39 10.97
CA GLY A 172 9.69 2.60 11.38
C GLY A 172 11.17 2.59 10.99
N GLU A 173 11.52 1.82 9.96
CA GLU A 173 12.85 1.92 9.34
C GLU A 173 13.04 3.30 8.70
N PHE A 174 11.94 3.91 8.27
CA PHE A 174 11.87 5.29 7.85
C PHE A 174 10.52 5.93 8.21
N ASP A 175 10.48 7.26 8.21
CA ASP A 175 9.38 8.05 8.79
C ASP A 175 8.47 8.66 7.72
N ALA A 176 8.98 8.90 6.51
CA ALA A 176 8.18 9.44 5.40
C ALA A 176 8.36 8.72 4.06
N LEU A 177 7.26 8.58 3.33
CA LEU A 177 7.23 8.06 1.98
C LEU A 177 6.86 9.17 0.99
N ILE A 178 7.76 9.44 0.05
CA ILE A 178 7.56 10.42 -1.02
C ILE A 178 7.09 9.65 -2.26
N GLY A 179 6.10 10.16 -2.97
CA GLY A 179 5.69 9.59 -4.25
C GLY A 179 4.88 10.56 -5.08
N ILE A 180 4.51 10.15 -6.30
CA ILE A 180 3.69 10.98 -7.18
C ILE A 180 2.23 10.58 -7.03
N ASN A 181 1.98 9.29 -7.21
CA ASN A 181 0.67 8.69 -7.12
C ASN A 181 0.69 7.57 -6.07
N LEU A 182 0.53 7.99 -4.82
CA LEU A 182 0.35 7.09 -3.68
C LEU A 182 -1.10 6.56 -3.60
N LEU A 183 -1.93 6.78 -4.62
CA LEU A 183 -3.35 6.40 -4.63
C LEU A 183 -3.59 4.94 -5.02
N ARG A 184 -2.57 4.19 -5.47
CA ARG A 184 -2.79 2.79 -5.82
C ARG A 184 -3.29 2.02 -4.60
N GLU A 185 -4.28 1.17 -4.87
CA GLU A 185 -4.89 0.23 -3.92
C GLU A 185 -3.82 -0.45 -3.04
N GLY A 186 -4.09 -0.56 -1.74
CA GLY A 186 -3.24 -1.32 -0.81
C GLY A 186 -2.37 -0.51 0.17
N LEU A 187 -2.34 0.83 0.08
CA LEU A 187 -1.74 1.67 1.13
C LEU A 187 -2.75 1.88 2.28
N ASP A 188 -2.93 0.83 3.09
CA ASP A 188 -3.70 0.85 4.33
C ASP A 188 -2.74 0.82 5.54
N ILE A 189 -2.34 2.01 5.98
CA ILE A 189 -1.26 2.20 6.96
C ILE A 189 -1.79 3.02 8.14
N PRO A 190 -2.26 2.40 9.23
CA PRO A 190 -2.76 3.10 10.41
C PRO A 190 -1.72 4.00 11.09
N GLU A 191 -0.43 3.72 10.87
CA GLU A 191 0.69 4.49 11.42
C GLU A 191 0.83 5.88 10.74
N VAL A 192 0.21 6.11 9.58
CA VAL A 192 0.23 7.41 8.90
C VAL A 192 -0.75 8.37 9.58
N SER A 193 -0.23 9.46 10.14
CA SER A 193 -1.03 10.54 10.73
C SER A 193 -1.02 11.82 9.89
N LEU A 194 -0.09 11.95 8.94
CA LEU A 194 0.00 13.13 8.07
C LEU A 194 0.10 12.74 6.59
N VAL A 195 -0.69 13.43 5.77
CA VAL A 195 -0.55 13.45 4.32
C VAL A 195 -0.25 14.87 3.85
N ALA A 196 0.89 15.07 3.19
CA ALA A 196 1.31 16.33 2.61
C ALA A 196 1.17 16.29 1.08
N ILE A 197 0.40 17.22 0.52
CA ILE A 197 0.16 17.33 -0.92
C ILE A 197 0.87 18.60 -1.42
N LEU A 198 2.03 18.42 -2.04
CA LEU A 198 2.78 19.53 -2.62
C LEU A 198 2.15 19.99 -3.92
N ASP A 199 2.24 21.30 -4.20
CA ASP A 199 1.69 21.92 -5.40
C ASP A 199 0.21 21.53 -5.65
N ALA A 200 -0.60 21.63 -4.60
CA ALA A 200 -2.00 21.20 -4.59
C ALA A 200 -2.89 22.01 -5.54
N ASP A 201 -2.48 23.24 -5.90
CA ASP A 201 -3.19 24.12 -6.81
C ASP A 201 -2.87 23.89 -8.30
N LYS A 202 -1.97 22.94 -8.62
CA LYS A 202 -1.68 22.58 -10.01
C LYS A 202 -2.67 21.55 -10.50
N GLU A 203 -3.75 22.04 -11.12
CA GLU A 203 -4.80 21.17 -11.66
C GLU A 203 -4.26 20.19 -12.70
N GLY A 204 -4.90 19.02 -12.75
CA GLY A 204 -4.51 17.89 -13.57
C GLY A 204 -5.00 16.60 -12.93
N PHE A 205 -4.64 15.46 -13.52
CA PHE A 205 -5.10 14.15 -13.04
C PHE A 205 -4.83 13.96 -11.53
N LEU A 206 -3.59 14.22 -11.09
CA LEU A 206 -3.12 14.00 -9.71
C LEU A 206 -3.70 14.99 -8.68
N ARG A 207 -4.34 16.09 -9.12
CA ARG A 207 -4.94 17.13 -8.27
C ARG A 207 -6.41 17.37 -8.63
N SER A 208 -7.03 16.40 -9.28
CA SER A 208 -8.47 16.37 -9.47
C SER A 208 -9.18 16.20 -8.12
N GLU A 209 -10.46 16.60 -8.06
CA GLU A 209 -11.31 16.39 -6.89
C GLU A 209 -11.21 14.96 -6.35
N ARG A 210 -11.35 13.95 -7.24
CA ARG A 210 -11.27 12.53 -6.90
C ARG A 210 -9.90 12.18 -6.30
N SER A 211 -8.82 12.57 -6.95
CA SER A 211 -7.47 12.28 -6.48
C SER A 211 -7.14 12.95 -5.16
N LEU A 212 -7.61 14.17 -4.92
CA LEU A 212 -7.44 14.87 -3.64
C LEU A 212 -8.19 14.15 -2.52
N ILE A 213 -9.47 13.81 -2.71
CA ILE A 213 -10.26 13.08 -1.71
C ILE A 213 -9.59 11.75 -1.35
N GLN A 214 -9.12 11.00 -2.33
CA GLN A 214 -8.43 9.72 -2.08
C GLN A 214 -7.09 9.90 -1.35
N THR A 215 -6.33 10.95 -1.69
CA THR A 215 -5.04 11.24 -1.07
C THR A 215 -5.24 11.65 0.38
N ILE A 216 -6.18 12.57 0.64
CA ILE A 216 -6.60 12.99 1.99
C ILE A 216 -7.05 11.77 2.81
N GLY A 217 -7.85 10.88 2.21
CA GLY A 217 -8.35 9.66 2.84
C GLY A 217 -7.27 8.72 3.39
N ARG A 218 -6.01 8.84 2.95
CA ARG A 218 -4.89 8.04 3.49
C ARG A 218 -4.58 8.36 4.96
N ALA A 219 -4.87 9.59 5.41
CA ALA A 219 -4.73 9.96 6.82
C ALA A 219 -5.93 9.53 7.69
N ALA A 220 -7.06 9.11 7.09
CA ALA A 220 -8.28 8.77 7.81
C ALA A 220 -8.23 7.42 8.59
N ARG A 221 -7.07 6.73 8.53
CA ARG A 221 -6.83 5.48 9.28
C ARG A 221 -6.24 5.71 10.67
N ASN A 222 -5.88 6.96 10.99
CA ASN A 222 -5.30 7.37 12.26
C ASN A 222 -6.21 8.40 12.96
N ALA A 223 -6.36 8.29 14.27
CA ALA A 223 -7.15 9.21 15.08
C ALA A 223 -6.62 10.65 15.03
N GLU A 224 -5.31 10.82 14.88
CA GLU A 224 -4.62 12.12 14.72
C GLU A 224 -4.41 12.49 13.24
N GLY A 225 -5.19 11.88 12.34
CA GLY A 225 -5.08 12.08 10.90
C GLY A 225 -5.25 13.54 10.48
N LYS A 226 -4.30 14.05 9.70
CA LYS A 226 -4.26 15.40 9.15
C LYS A 226 -3.79 15.38 7.69
N ALA A 227 -4.30 16.32 6.88
CA ALA A 227 -3.82 16.60 5.54
C ALA A 227 -3.37 18.05 5.40
N ILE A 228 -2.22 18.30 4.78
CA ILE A 228 -1.73 19.63 4.43
C ILE A 228 -1.67 19.74 2.89
N LEU A 229 -2.33 20.75 2.34
CA LEU A 229 -2.30 21.07 0.91
C LEU A 229 -1.45 22.35 0.73
N TYR A 230 -0.30 22.22 0.07
CA TYR A 230 0.53 23.37 -0.24
C TYR A 230 0.07 24.02 -1.54
N ALA A 231 -0.46 25.24 -1.44
CA ALA A 231 -1.09 25.95 -2.54
C ALA A 231 -1.07 27.46 -2.29
N ASP A 232 -0.90 28.24 -3.37
CA ASP A 232 -1.01 29.70 -3.30
C ASP A 232 -2.44 30.18 -3.63
N SER A 233 -3.24 29.32 -4.27
CA SER A 233 -4.64 29.59 -4.59
C SER A 233 -5.52 28.37 -4.37
N ILE A 234 -6.80 28.57 -4.03
CA ILE A 234 -7.76 27.48 -3.87
C ILE A 234 -8.43 27.22 -5.22
N THR A 235 -8.13 26.08 -5.83
CA THR A 235 -8.76 25.64 -7.09
C THR A 235 -10.17 25.10 -6.85
N ARG A 236 -10.95 24.92 -7.92
CA ARG A 236 -12.26 24.27 -7.84
C ARG A 236 -12.15 22.84 -7.29
N SER A 237 -11.16 22.09 -7.77
CA SER A 237 -10.90 20.71 -7.34
C SER A 237 -10.56 20.62 -5.84
N MET A 238 -9.72 21.55 -5.35
CA MET A 238 -9.40 21.65 -3.92
C MET A 238 -10.64 21.96 -3.09
N LYS A 239 -11.40 22.97 -3.50
CA LYS A 239 -12.60 23.38 -2.77
C LYS A 239 -13.60 22.24 -2.64
N ALA A 240 -13.91 21.55 -3.74
CA ALA A 240 -14.83 20.42 -3.73
C ALA A 240 -14.33 19.27 -2.81
N ALA A 241 -13.02 18.97 -2.86
CA ALA A 241 -12.43 17.94 -2.00
C ALA A 241 -12.47 18.30 -0.51
N ILE A 242 -12.21 19.57 -0.16
CA ILE A 242 -12.25 20.08 1.22
C ILE A 242 -13.70 20.06 1.72
N ASP A 243 -14.63 20.63 0.95
CA ASP A 243 -16.06 20.70 1.31
C ASP A 243 -16.63 19.28 1.57
N GLU A 244 -16.27 18.30 0.74
CA GLU A 244 -16.70 16.91 0.92
C GLU A 244 -16.05 16.24 2.14
N THR A 245 -14.77 16.51 2.39
CA THR A 245 -14.05 15.98 3.57
C THR A 245 -14.67 16.53 4.85
N ASP A 246 -14.95 17.84 4.90
CA ASP A 246 -15.54 18.52 6.06
C ASP A 246 -16.99 18.07 6.29
N ARG A 247 -17.77 17.86 5.22
CA ARG A 247 -19.13 17.30 5.30
C ARG A 247 -19.12 15.91 5.94
N ARG A 248 -18.23 15.02 5.48
CA ARG A 248 -18.06 13.65 6.03
C ARG A 248 -17.62 13.71 7.49
N ARG A 249 -16.60 14.51 7.78
CA ARG A 249 -16.04 14.70 9.13
C ARG A 249 -17.10 15.17 10.12
N THR A 250 -17.91 16.16 9.74
CA THR A 250 -18.98 16.71 10.58
C THR A 250 -20.00 15.63 10.96
N LYS A 251 -20.54 14.90 9.97
CA LYS A 251 -21.48 13.81 10.21
C LYS A 251 -20.90 12.68 11.08
N GLN A 252 -19.61 12.36 10.90
CA GLN A 252 -18.93 11.34 11.71
C GLN A 252 -18.76 11.80 13.16
N ILE A 253 -18.43 13.08 13.39
CA ILE A 253 -18.33 13.67 14.73
C ILE A 253 -19.71 13.64 15.41
N GLU A 254 -20.76 14.09 14.73
CA GLU A 254 -22.14 14.06 15.25
C GLU A 254 -22.55 12.64 15.64
N PHE A 255 -22.34 11.67 14.75
CA PHE A 255 -22.63 10.26 15.02
C PHE A 255 -21.85 9.73 16.23
N ASN A 256 -20.55 10.05 16.32
CA ASN A 256 -19.70 9.63 17.43
C ASN A 256 -20.17 10.22 18.78
N ILE A 257 -20.59 11.49 18.79
CA ILE A 257 -21.12 12.16 19.99
C ILE A 257 -22.43 11.50 20.42
N GLU A 258 -23.37 11.31 19.49
CA GLU A 258 -24.67 10.69 19.76
C GLU A 258 -24.52 9.26 20.31
N HIS A 259 -23.55 8.50 19.81
CA HIS A 259 -23.35 7.10 20.16
C HIS A 259 -22.25 6.86 21.20
N ASN A 260 -21.66 7.93 21.78
CA ASN A 260 -20.56 7.86 22.75
C ASN A 260 -19.34 7.03 22.25
N ILE A 261 -18.97 7.20 20.98
CA ILE A 261 -17.84 6.51 20.35
C ILE A 261 -16.60 7.41 20.40
N THR A 262 -15.52 6.92 21.02
CA THR A 262 -14.20 7.56 20.94
C THR A 262 -13.42 7.00 19.76
N PRO A 263 -12.93 7.85 18.82
CA PRO A 263 -12.11 7.40 17.70
C PRO A 263 -10.88 6.62 18.17
N LYS A 264 -10.64 5.44 17.57
CA LYS A 264 -9.46 4.61 17.88
C LYS A 264 -8.76 4.14 16.61
N THR A 265 -7.46 4.42 16.53
CA THR A 265 -6.58 3.88 15.48
C THR A 265 -6.52 2.35 15.57
N ILE A 266 -6.76 1.66 14.46
CA ILE A 266 -6.70 0.20 14.40
C ILE A 266 -5.23 -0.24 14.44
N LYS A 267 -4.86 -1.07 15.41
CA LYS A 267 -3.56 -1.74 15.43
C LYS A 267 -3.60 -3.00 14.57
N LYS A 268 -3.11 -2.90 13.34
CA LYS A 268 -3.01 -4.03 12.40
C LYS A 268 -1.64 -4.70 12.56
N ARG A 269 -1.58 -6.04 12.58
CA ARG A 269 -0.28 -6.74 12.59
C ARG A 269 0.52 -6.37 11.33
N ILE A 270 1.83 -6.22 11.50
CA ILE A 270 2.75 -6.13 10.37
C ILE A 270 3.04 -7.57 9.98
N ALA A 271 2.46 -8.03 8.87
CA ALA A 271 2.75 -9.37 8.35
C ALA A 271 4.19 -9.36 7.80
N ASP A 272 4.96 -10.40 8.12
CA ASP A 272 6.26 -10.57 7.49
C ASP A 272 6.05 -11.09 6.06
N VAL A 273 6.79 -10.52 5.10
CA VAL A 273 6.64 -10.79 3.65
C VAL A 273 6.75 -12.28 3.31
N MET A 274 7.50 -13.04 4.12
CA MET A 274 7.53 -14.49 3.98
C MET A 274 6.17 -15.12 4.26
N GLU A 275 5.44 -14.68 5.29
CA GLU A 275 4.19 -15.26 5.80
C GLU A 275 3.05 -15.27 4.76
N GLY A 276 3.07 -14.36 3.78
CA GLY A 276 2.09 -14.29 2.68
C GLY A 276 2.10 -15.48 1.72
N ALA A 277 3.24 -16.17 1.59
CA ALA A 277 3.34 -17.44 0.86
C ALA A 277 2.83 -18.64 1.69
N TYR A 278 2.65 -18.47 3.01
CA TYR A 278 2.27 -19.53 3.95
C TYR A 278 0.79 -19.47 4.38
N ALA A 279 0.01 -18.49 3.89
CA ALA A 279 -1.37 -18.26 4.34
C ALA A 279 -2.42 -19.29 3.85
N SER A 280 -2.03 -20.43 3.29
CA SER A 280 -2.96 -21.55 3.01
C SER A 280 -3.00 -22.63 4.10
N THR A 281 -2.08 -22.64 5.06
CA THR A 281 -2.08 -23.59 6.18
C THR A 281 -1.33 -22.92 7.33
N VAL A 282 -1.95 -22.50 8.42
CA VAL A 282 -2.09 -23.35 9.62
C VAL A 282 -2.99 -22.60 10.62
N ARG A 283 -4.15 -23.18 10.91
CA ARG A 283 -4.89 -22.96 12.15
C ARG A 283 -4.45 -24.08 13.10
N GLY A 284 -3.72 -23.77 14.19
CA GLY A 284 -3.56 -24.78 15.23
C GLY A 284 -2.39 -24.65 16.20
N LYS A 285 -2.73 -24.21 17.41
CA LYS A 285 -2.29 -24.70 18.73
C LYS A 285 -0.91 -24.32 19.29
N LYS A 286 -1.05 -23.65 20.44
CA LYS A 286 -0.13 -23.50 21.57
C LYS A 286 0.58 -24.80 21.99
N GLY A 287 1.87 -24.65 22.30
CA GLY A 287 2.45 -25.05 23.58
C GLY A 287 3.41 -26.25 23.58
N LYS A 288 4.67 -26.02 23.94
CA LYS A 288 5.25 -26.39 25.25
C LYS A 288 6.75 -26.03 25.31
N LYS A 289 7.15 -25.43 26.43
CA LYS A 289 8.53 -25.32 26.90
C LYS A 289 9.06 -26.73 27.21
N ARG A 290 10.29 -27.03 26.75
CA ARG A 290 11.23 -28.01 27.32
C ARG A 290 12.64 -27.43 27.08
N GLU A 291 13.29 -26.96 28.15
CA GLU A 291 14.40 -27.68 28.84
C GLU A 291 15.60 -27.80 27.89
N ALA A 292 16.58 -26.89 27.83
CA ALA A 292 17.48 -26.41 28.89
C ALA A 292 18.18 -27.55 29.67
N ALA A 293 18.83 -28.50 28.97
CA ALA A 293 19.75 -29.45 29.63
C ALA A 293 20.81 -30.17 28.77
N GLU A 294 20.85 -30.08 27.43
CA GLU A 294 21.63 -31.06 26.63
C GLU A 294 22.59 -30.51 25.56
N ILE A 295 23.20 -29.33 25.75
CA ILE A 295 24.28 -28.86 24.85
C ILE A 295 25.47 -28.33 25.65
N ALA A 296 25.94 -29.14 26.59
CA ALA A 296 27.21 -28.92 27.30
C ALA A 296 28.39 -29.69 26.67
N GLU A 297 28.15 -30.51 25.65
CA GLU A 297 29.18 -31.26 24.94
C GLU A 297 29.37 -30.72 23.51
N ASP A 298 29.89 -29.51 23.39
CA ASP A 298 30.69 -29.07 22.22
C ASP A 298 31.39 -27.72 22.42
N ALA A 299 31.67 -27.34 23.67
CA ALA A 299 32.32 -26.08 24.00
C ALA A 299 33.81 -26.02 23.61
N ALA A 300 34.43 -27.13 23.23
CA ALA A 300 35.86 -27.22 22.98
C ALA A 300 36.31 -26.93 21.53
N GLN A 301 35.43 -26.97 20.52
CA GLN A 301 35.82 -26.76 19.11
C GLN A 301 35.63 -25.33 18.58
N TYR A 302 34.89 -24.47 19.28
CA TYR A 302 34.52 -23.14 18.75
C TYR A 302 35.49 -22.00 19.11
N ASN A 303 36.46 -22.21 20.01
CA ASN A 303 37.40 -21.17 20.44
C ASN A 303 38.64 -21.01 19.53
N ALA A 304 38.72 -21.75 18.42
CA ALA A 304 39.89 -21.76 17.53
C ALA A 304 39.59 -21.42 16.05
N MET A 305 38.37 -20.98 15.72
CA MET A 305 38.01 -20.61 14.34
C MET A 305 38.34 -19.14 14.04
N SER A 306 38.99 -18.90 12.90
CA SER A 306 39.14 -17.52 12.40
C SER A 306 37.81 -16.99 11.85
N PRO A 307 37.59 -15.66 11.81
CA PRO A 307 36.39 -15.06 11.24
C PRO A 307 36.06 -15.53 9.82
N ASP A 308 37.07 -15.73 8.97
CA ASP A 308 36.89 -16.24 7.61
C ASP A 308 36.41 -17.71 7.56
N GLN A 309 36.84 -18.53 8.51
CA GLN A 309 36.37 -19.92 8.64
C GLN A 309 34.92 -19.95 9.13
N ALA A 310 34.55 -19.04 10.02
CA ALA A 310 33.19 -18.89 10.52
C ALA A 310 32.21 -18.52 9.40
N VAL A 311 32.56 -17.55 8.55
CA VAL A 311 31.72 -17.14 7.41
C VAL A 311 31.51 -18.30 6.44
N LYS A 312 32.56 -19.05 6.10
CA LYS A 312 32.45 -20.24 5.23
C LYS A 312 31.57 -21.33 5.84
N LYS A 313 31.66 -21.55 7.15
CA LYS A 313 30.85 -22.54 7.87
C LYS A 313 29.38 -22.11 7.94
N ILE A 314 29.11 -20.85 8.26
CA ILE A 314 27.75 -20.26 8.27
C ILE A 314 27.10 -20.43 6.91
N LYS A 315 27.81 -20.11 5.81
CA LYS A 315 27.26 -20.25 4.45
C LYS A 315 26.84 -21.70 4.13
N LYS A 316 27.64 -22.69 4.56
CA LYS A 316 27.30 -24.12 4.40
C LYS A 316 26.11 -24.54 5.26
N LEU A 317 26.01 -24.00 6.49
CA LEU A 317 24.88 -24.27 7.37
C LEU A 317 23.59 -23.62 6.86
N GLU A 318 23.66 -22.41 6.30
CA GLU A 318 22.52 -21.74 5.66
C GLU A 318 22.00 -22.56 4.47
N GLU A 319 22.89 -23.09 3.63
CA GLU A 319 22.51 -23.97 2.53
C GLU A 319 21.87 -25.28 3.03
N LYS A 320 22.41 -25.86 4.11
CA LYS A 320 21.85 -27.06 4.76
C LYS A 320 20.47 -26.79 5.39
N MET A 321 20.31 -25.67 6.08
CA MET A 321 19.05 -25.21 6.67
C MET A 321 17.99 -25.03 5.58
N MET A 322 18.36 -24.41 4.45
CA MET A 322 17.45 -24.23 3.31
C MET A 322 17.05 -25.56 2.66
N ASN A 323 17.93 -26.57 2.66
CA ASN A 323 17.59 -27.91 2.17
C ASN A 323 16.62 -28.63 3.13
N HIS A 324 16.84 -28.57 4.44
CA HIS A 324 15.89 -29.10 5.43
C HIS A 324 14.52 -28.41 5.33
N ALA A 325 14.51 -27.09 5.17
CA ALA A 325 13.28 -26.32 4.97
C ALA A 325 12.54 -26.71 3.69
N LYS A 326 13.26 -26.97 2.58
CA LYS A 326 12.67 -27.48 1.33
C LYS A 326 12.10 -28.89 1.49
N ASN A 327 12.71 -29.73 2.33
CA ASN A 327 12.30 -31.10 2.59
C ASN A 327 11.22 -31.22 3.69
N LEU A 328 10.73 -30.11 4.25
CA LEU A 328 9.76 -30.06 5.35
C LEU A 328 10.28 -30.64 6.68
N GLU A 329 11.60 -30.71 6.83
CA GLU A 329 12.34 -31.16 8.02
C GLU A 329 12.57 -29.95 8.95
N PHE A 330 11.48 -29.46 9.57
CA PHE A 330 11.49 -28.17 10.27
C PHE A 330 12.24 -28.20 11.61
N GLU A 331 12.33 -29.36 12.26
CA GLU A 331 13.06 -29.51 13.52
C GLU A 331 14.57 -29.45 13.24
N GLU A 332 15.00 -30.06 12.16
CA GLU A 332 16.37 -30.06 11.67
C GLU A 332 16.78 -28.66 11.15
N ALA A 333 15.89 -27.97 10.44
CA ALA A 333 16.10 -26.59 10.02
C ALA A 333 16.25 -25.65 11.23
N ALA A 334 15.43 -25.83 12.26
CA ALA A 334 15.52 -25.05 13.49
C ALA A 334 16.84 -25.31 14.25
N ALA A 335 17.28 -26.57 14.34
CA ALA A 335 18.55 -26.93 14.97
C ALA A 335 19.75 -26.27 14.25
N VAL A 336 19.75 -26.26 12.91
CA VAL A 336 20.81 -25.62 12.11
C VAL A 336 20.79 -24.10 12.25
N ARG A 337 19.60 -23.48 12.35
CA ARG A 337 19.47 -22.04 12.63
C ARG A 337 20.10 -21.68 13.98
N ASP A 338 19.82 -22.48 15.01
CA ASP A 338 20.33 -22.22 16.35
C ASP A 338 21.86 -22.42 16.41
N GLU A 339 22.42 -23.35 15.63
CA GLU A 339 23.87 -23.52 15.43
C GLU A 339 24.50 -22.28 14.77
N ILE A 340 23.87 -21.72 13.72
CA ILE A 340 24.33 -20.48 13.05
C ILE A 340 24.33 -19.31 14.04
N SER A 341 23.25 -19.15 14.81
CA SER A 341 23.12 -18.11 15.82
C SER A 341 24.23 -18.20 16.88
N LEU A 342 24.57 -19.42 17.31
CA LEU A 342 25.62 -19.66 18.30
C LEU A 342 27.02 -19.32 17.76
N ILE A 343 27.30 -19.64 16.50
CA ILE A 343 28.56 -19.26 15.84
C ILE A 343 28.66 -17.74 15.69
N ARG A 344 27.57 -17.08 15.26
CA ARG A 344 27.53 -15.62 15.13
C ARG A 344 27.74 -14.92 16.47
N ALA A 345 27.09 -15.39 17.52
CA ALA A 345 27.22 -14.84 18.87
C ALA A 345 28.65 -14.97 19.43
N LYS A 346 29.31 -16.11 19.21
CA LYS A 346 30.66 -16.36 19.74
C LYS A 346 31.78 -15.64 18.98
N ILE A 347 31.68 -15.50 17.66
CA ILE A 347 32.79 -15.02 16.83
C ILE A 347 32.65 -13.53 16.50
N PHE A 348 31.43 -13.05 16.30
CA PHE A 348 31.18 -11.67 15.90
C PHE A 348 30.63 -10.79 17.03
N GLY A 349 30.38 -11.37 18.21
CA GLY A 349 29.94 -10.64 19.41
C GLY A 349 28.68 -9.83 19.14
N ALA A 350 27.52 -10.50 19.16
CA ALA A 350 26.15 -9.96 19.11
C ALA A 350 25.93 -8.55 18.50
N VAL A 351 25.24 -8.51 17.35
CA VAL A 351 24.35 -7.39 16.97
C VAL A 351 22.95 -7.70 17.48
#